data_AF-A0A136NAS1-F1
#
_entry.id   AF-A0A136NAS1-F1
#
_cell.length_a   1.000
_cell.length_b   1.000
_cell.length_c   1.000
_cell.angle_alpha   90.00
_cell.angle_beta   90.00
_cell.angle_gamma   90.00
#
_symmetry.space_group_name_H-M   'P 1'
#
loop_
_entity.id
_entity.type
_entity.pdbx_description
1 polymer ?
#
loop_
_entity_poly.entity_id
_entity_poly.type
_entity_poly.pdbx_seq_one_letter_code
_entity_poly.pdbx_strand_id
1 'polypeptide(L)'
;MERTTMKRKMSKELKETITKRNHRLAKFWEKLGLDVEIIGDMETPAVIKGDYCLACYVHNFNLIFTDHYEKGEDVYKVKLQNNQDFEIEPILNWLKTATHRRIYKIRMKNEPNLFLVGYNFKSKGGDSNNVKYPVFGKYAPKIYFTQDYAGEIINFYDLDYCEIV
;
A
#
# COMPACT_ATOMS: atom_id res chain seq x y z
N MET A 1 -10.40 -5.09 -6.66
CA MET A 1 -9.88 -6.14 -5.77
C MET A 1 -9.38 -5.45 -4.52
N GLU A 2 -9.88 -5.78 -3.32
CA GLU A 2 -9.37 -5.20 -2.07
C GLU A 2 -7.88 -5.55 -1.92
N ARG A 3 -7.03 -4.53 -1.81
CA ARG A 3 -5.57 -4.68 -1.68
C ARG A 3 -5.12 -4.71 -0.21
N THR A 4 -6.08 -4.73 0.71
CA THR A 4 -5.87 -4.84 2.14
C THR A 4 -6.26 -6.22 2.64
N THR A 5 -5.50 -6.77 3.58
CA THR A 5 -5.76 -8.09 4.18
C THR A 5 -5.72 -8.00 5.71
N MET A 6 -6.43 -8.90 6.39
CA MET A 6 -6.29 -9.10 7.83
C MET A 6 -5.21 -10.14 8.07
N LYS A 7 -4.14 -9.78 8.81
CA LYS A 7 -3.03 -10.70 9.10
C LYS A 7 -3.29 -11.62 10.28
N ARG A 8 -4.07 -11.19 11.26
CA ARG A 8 -4.40 -11.98 12.46
C ARG A 8 -5.89 -12.31 12.54
N LYS A 9 -6.22 -13.36 13.29
CA LYS A 9 -7.60 -13.68 13.65
C LYS A 9 -8.07 -12.67 14.70
N MET A 10 -9.23 -12.07 14.49
CA MET A 10 -9.75 -10.98 15.31
C MET A 10 -11.20 -11.24 15.71
N SER A 11 -11.66 -10.62 16.79
CA SER A 11 -13.07 -10.61 17.12
C SER A 11 -13.89 -9.92 16.03
N LYS A 12 -15.17 -10.30 15.92
CA LYS A 12 -16.09 -9.71 14.93
C LYS A 12 -16.21 -8.20 15.11
N GLU A 13 -16.34 -7.75 16.36
CA GLU A 13 -16.47 -6.32 16.71
C GLU A 13 -15.24 -5.50 16.29
N LEU A 14 -14.04 -6.04 16.51
CA LEU A 14 -12.81 -5.35 16.14
C LEU A 14 -12.66 -5.28 14.62
N LYS A 15 -13.03 -6.35 13.90
CA LYS A 15 -13.08 -6.36 12.44
C LYS A 15 -14.05 -5.31 11.89
N GLU A 16 -15.26 -5.22 12.43
CA GLU A 16 -16.24 -4.20 12.03
C GLU A 16 -15.73 -2.78 12.28
N THR A 17 -15.07 -2.57 13.42
CA THR A 17 -14.45 -1.29 13.78
C THR A 17 -13.36 -0.89 12.78
N ILE A 18 -12.47 -1.82 12.42
CA ILE A 18 -11.39 -1.57 11.45
C ILE A 18 -11.95 -1.31 10.06
N THR A 19 -12.94 -2.09 9.61
CA THR A 19 -13.60 -1.87 8.32
C THR A 19 -14.23 -0.49 8.26
N LYS A 20 -14.94 -0.08 9.30
CA LYS A 20 -15.54 1.27 9.39
C LYS A 20 -14.49 2.37 9.35
N ARG A 21 -13.37 2.19 10.05
CA ARG A 21 -12.25 3.13 10.06
C ARG A 21 -11.60 3.26 8.68
N ASN A 22 -11.32 2.14 8.01
CA ASN A 22 -10.69 2.12 6.69
C ASN A 22 -11.64 2.67 5.61
N HIS A 23 -12.94 2.44 5.74
CA HIS A 23 -13.94 3.08 4.88
C HIS A 23 -13.90 4.62 5.00
N ARG A 24 -13.81 5.15 6.22
CA ARG A 24 -13.67 6.59 6.44
C ARG A 24 -12.32 7.13 5.97
N LEU A 25 -11.25 6.34 6.08
CA LEU A 25 -9.95 6.69 5.50
C LEU A 25 -10.05 6.83 3.98
N ALA A 26 -10.68 5.88 3.29
CA ALA A 26 -10.88 5.97 1.84
C ALA A 26 -11.70 7.23 1.46
N LYS A 27 -12.79 7.49 2.19
CA LYS A 27 -13.61 8.69 2.00
C LYS A 27 -12.85 10.00 2.24
N PHE A 28 -11.88 10.00 3.16
CA PHE A 28 -11.00 11.15 3.39
C PHE A 28 -10.20 11.49 2.15
N TRP A 29 -9.49 10.52 1.59
CA TRP A 29 -8.66 10.75 0.43
C TRP A 29 -9.48 11.09 -0.82
N GLU A 30 -10.66 10.48 -0.97
CA GLU A 30 -11.63 10.85 -2.01
C GLU A 30 -12.08 12.31 -1.89
N LYS A 31 -12.44 12.77 -0.67
CA LYS A 31 -12.85 14.16 -0.43
C LYS A 31 -11.69 15.15 -0.62
N LEU A 32 -10.47 14.76 -0.27
CA LEU A 32 -9.27 15.55 -0.51
C LEU A 32 -8.94 15.66 -2.02
N GLY A 33 -9.51 14.78 -2.86
CA GLY A 33 -9.30 14.77 -4.31
C GLY A 33 -7.94 14.21 -4.73
N LEU A 34 -7.30 13.41 -3.88
CA LEU A 34 -6.02 12.77 -4.20
C LEU A 34 -6.25 11.33 -4.64
N ASP A 35 -5.69 11.00 -5.80
CA ASP A 35 -5.61 9.63 -6.28
C ASP A 35 -4.57 8.86 -5.45
N VAL A 36 -5.06 8.02 -4.54
CA VAL A 36 -4.25 7.17 -3.66
C VAL A 36 -4.78 5.75 -3.61
N GLU A 37 -3.88 4.79 -3.42
CA GLU A 37 -4.23 3.40 -3.19
C GLU A 37 -3.99 3.02 -1.73
N ILE A 38 -5.00 2.44 -1.08
CA ILE A 38 -4.88 1.92 0.28
C ILE A 38 -4.59 0.41 0.21
N ILE A 39 -3.43 -0.01 0.72
CA ILE A 39 -2.95 -1.39 0.62
C ILE A 39 -2.43 -1.93 1.95
N GLY A 40 -2.20 -3.24 2.02
CA GLY A 40 -1.47 -3.86 3.13
C GLY A 40 -2.36 -4.35 4.26
N ASP A 41 -1.93 -4.20 5.51
CA ASP A 41 -2.69 -4.71 6.65
C ASP A 41 -3.91 -3.80 6.90
N MET A 42 -5.10 -4.38 7.06
CA MET A 42 -6.28 -3.61 7.43
C MET A 42 -6.12 -2.88 8.77
N GLU A 43 -5.34 -3.40 9.72
CA GLU A 43 -5.07 -2.72 11.00
C GLU A 43 -4.13 -1.53 10.85
N THR A 44 -3.14 -1.66 9.96
CA THR A 44 -2.09 -0.66 9.69
C THR A 44 -1.97 -0.43 8.18
N PRO A 45 -2.99 0.19 7.56
CA PRO A 45 -3.01 0.35 6.12
C PRO A 45 -1.94 1.33 5.66
N ALA A 46 -1.29 1.00 4.55
CA ALA A 46 -0.39 1.91 3.84
C ALA A 46 -1.16 2.70 2.79
N VAL A 47 -0.81 3.98 2.62
CA VAL A 47 -1.39 4.87 1.61
C VAL A 47 -0.33 5.15 0.55
N ILE A 48 -0.61 4.75 -0.69
CA ILE A 48 0.30 4.84 -1.82
C ILE A 48 -0.16 5.95 -2.76
N LYS A 49 0.76 6.83 -3.15
CA LYS A 49 0.55 7.86 -4.16
C LYS A 49 1.71 7.82 -5.16
N GLY A 50 1.43 7.38 -6.39
CA GLY A 50 2.45 7.21 -7.43
C GLY A 50 3.53 6.20 -7.01
N ASP A 51 4.74 6.68 -6.77
CA ASP A 51 5.92 5.89 -6.37
C ASP A 51 6.32 6.10 -4.91
N TYR A 52 5.40 6.63 -4.10
CA TYR A 52 5.62 6.85 -2.69
C TYR A 52 4.53 6.20 -1.83
N CYS A 53 4.95 5.62 -0.71
CA CYS A 53 4.10 5.38 0.44
C CYS A 53 4.15 6.62 1.33
N LEU A 54 3.00 7.25 1.53
CA LEU A 54 2.89 8.49 2.27
C LEU A 54 3.25 8.29 3.75
N ALA A 55 3.90 9.30 4.33
CA ALA A 55 4.31 9.34 5.73
C ALA A 55 3.11 9.67 6.63
N CYS A 56 2.16 8.74 6.71
CA CYS A 56 0.97 8.86 7.52
C CYS A 56 0.50 7.50 8.00
N TYR A 57 -0.21 7.47 9.12
CA TYR A 57 -0.78 6.24 9.67
C TYR A 57 -2.11 6.51 10.35
N VAL A 58 -2.88 5.43 10.57
CA VAL A 58 -4.16 5.52 11.25
C VAL A 58 -4.11 4.89 12.63
N HIS A 59 -4.53 5.64 13.65
CA HIS A 59 -4.67 5.16 15.02
C HIS A 59 -5.99 5.66 15.64
N ASN A 60 -6.85 4.74 16.10
CA ASN A 60 -8.12 5.06 16.76
C ASN A 60 -8.99 6.13 16.03
N PHE A 61 -9.28 5.89 14.75
CA PHE A 61 -10.00 6.85 13.88
C PHE A 61 -9.31 8.21 13.72
N ASN A 62 -8.03 8.35 14.01
CA ASN A 62 -7.25 9.51 13.62
C ASN A 62 -6.32 9.11 12.47
N LEU A 63 -6.35 9.88 11.39
CA LEU A 63 -5.28 9.89 10.39
C LEU A 63 -4.23 10.88 10.87
N ILE A 64 -3.01 10.39 11.03
CA ILE A 64 -1.88 11.13 11.59
C ILE A 64 -0.86 11.28 10.46
N PHE A 65 -0.44 12.51 10.23
CA PHE A 65 0.56 12.88 9.23
C PHE A 65 1.88 13.10 9.95
N THR A 66 2.95 12.50 9.44
CA THR A 66 4.30 12.62 10.01
C THR A 66 5.24 13.26 9.00
N ASP A 67 6.28 13.94 9.49
CA ASP A 67 7.33 14.52 8.65
C ASP A 67 8.27 13.46 8.01
N HIS A 68 8.33 12.25 8.56
CA HIS A 68 9.16 11.15 8.07
C HIS A 68 8.47 9.79 8.21
N TYR A 69 8.72 8.86 7.28
CA TYR A 69 8.05 7.57 7.21
C TYR A 69 8.47 6.53 8.27
N GLU A 70 9.73 6.57 8.72
CA GLU A 70 10.29 5.52 9.60
C GLU A 70 10.22 5.84 11.09
N LYS A 71 10.33 7.12 11.47
CA LYS A 71 10.29 7.66 12.85
C LYS A 71 10.01 9.18 12.86
N GLY A 72 9.02 9.61 12.09
CA GLY A 72 8.67 11.03 12.02
C GLY A 72 7.90 11.54 13.25
N GLU A 73 7.90 12.84 13.44
CA GLU A 73 7.05 13.53 14.40
C GLU A 73 5.66 13.80 13.80
N ASP A 74 4.63 13.80 14.64
CA ASP A 74 3.26 14.14 14.26
C ASP A 74 3.19 15.63 13.88
N VAL A 75 2.91 15.93 12.61
CA VAL A 75 2.79 17.32 12.13
C VAL A 75 1.36 17.79 11.97
N TYR A 76 0.43 16.87 11.70
CA TYR A 76 -0.99 17.17 11.56
C TYR A 76 -1.83 15.93 11.87
N LYS A 77 -3.08 16.14 12.31
CA LYS A 77 -4.00 15.06 12.66
C LYS A 77 -5.41 15.40 12.20
N VAL A 78 -6.05 14.45 11.54
CA VAL A 78 -7.46 14.53 11.13
C VAL A 78 -8.25 13.41 11.76
N LYS A 79 -9.39 13.75 12.37
CA LYS A 79 -10.32 12.75 12.91
C LYS A 79 -11.21 12.21 11.80
N LEU A 80 -11.15 10.89 11.59
CA LEU A 80 -11.95 10.15 10.61
C LEU A 80 -13.39 9.98 11.13
N GLN A 81 -14.23 10.96 10.82
CA GLN A 81 -15.67 10.97 11.11
C GLN A 81 -16.50 10.84 9.82
N ASN A 82 -17.83 10.82 9.94
CA ASN A 82 -18.71 10.82 8.77
C ASN A 82 -18.68 12.20 8.08
N ASN A 83 -18.77 13.27 8.86
CA ASN A 83 -18.54 14.64 8.40
C ASN A 83 -17.07 14.95 8.68
N GLN A 84 -16.24 14.85 7.65
CA GLN A 84 -14.82 15.11 7.80
C GLN A 84 -14.55 16.60 7.65
N ASP A 85 -13.97 17.16 8.70
CA ASP A 85 -13.50 18.53 8.74
C ASP A 85 -11.98 18.51 8.81
N PHE A 86 -11.34 19.23 7.91
CA PHE A 86 -9.88 19.30 7.79
C PHE A 86 -9.47 20.56 7.04
N GLU A 87 -8.30 21.06 7.39
CA GLU A 87 -7.66 22.17 6.68
C GLU A 87 -6.83 21.59 5.54
N ILE A 88 -7.02 22.13 4.33
CA ILE A 88 -6.31 21.65 3.14
C ILE A 88 -4.84 22.08 3.15
N GLU A 89 -4.56 23.32 3.61
CA GLU A 89 -3.21 23.89 3.57
C GLU A 89 -2.16 23.07 4.34
N PRO A 90 -2.39 22.61 5.59
CA PRO A 90 -1.43 21.76 6.30
C PRO A 90 -1.13 20.45 5.56
N ILE A 91 -2.14 19.85 4.92
CA ILE A 91 -1.97 18.60 4.19
C ILE A 91 -1.18 18.82 2.89
N LEU A 92 -1.47 19.90 2.16
CA LEU A 92 -0.71 20.26 0.95
C LEU A 92 0.73 20.62 1.28
N ASN A 93 0.98 21.30 2.40
CA ASN A 93 2.33 21.56 2.87
C ASN A 93 3.04 20.25 3.23
N TRP A 94 2.40 19.38 4.01
CA TRP A 94 2.93 18.07 4.38
C TRP A 94 3.29 17.22 3.15
N LEU A 95 2.46 17.17 2.10
CA LEU A 95 2.77 16.44 0.86
C LEU A 95 4.05 16.92 0.17
N LYS A 96 4.44 18.18 0.38
CA LYS A 96 5.62 18.79 -0.23
C LYS A 96 6.86 18.64 0.64
N THR A 97 6.70 18.71 1.96
CA THR A 97 7.82 18.83 2.89
C THR A 97 8.16 17.54 3.61
N ALA A 98 7.22 16.61 3.73
CA ALA A 98 7.48 15.35 4.43
C ALA A 98 8.30 14.39 3.57
N THR A 99 9.15 13.62 4.25
CA THR A 99 9.93 12.54 3.64
C THR A 99 9.07 11.29 3.56
N HIS A 100 8.44 11.10 2.41
CA HIS A 100 7.66 9.89 2.09
C HIS A 100 8.57 8.73 1.69
N ARG A 101 8.12 7.50 1.94
CA ARG A 101 8.90 6.31 1.62
C ARG A 101 8.79 6.01 0.13
N ARG A 102 9.92 5.97 -0.58
CA ARG A 102 9.93 5.46 -1.97
C ARG A 102 9.51 3.98 -1.98
N ILE A 103 8.64 3.64 -2.91
CA ILE A 103 8.26 2.25 -3.19
C ILE A 103 8.78 1.83 -4.55
N TYR A 104 8.80 0.53 -4.77
CA TYR A 104 9.33 -0.11 -5.96
C TYR A 104 8.32 -1.09 -6.53
N LYS A 105 8.29 -1.22 -7.85
CA LYS A 105 7.47 -2.16 -8.61
C LYS A 105 8.40 -2.92 -9.56
N ILE A 106 8.01 -4.14 -9.93
CA ILE A 106 8.73 -4.92 -10.94
C ILE A 106 7.95 -4.87 -12.24
N ARG A 107 8.60 -4.47 -13.33
CA ARG A 107 8.01 -4.24 -14.65
C ARG A 107 8.75 -5.04 -15.73
N MET A 108 8.05 -5.50 -16.76
CA MET A 108 8.70 -6.13 -17.92
C MET A 108 9.40 -5.09 -18.81
N LYS A 109 10.66 -5.33 -19.17
CA LYS A 109 11.49 -4.41 -19.99
C LYS A 109 10.87 -4.15 -21.37
N ASN A 110 10.42 -5.21 -22.04
CA ASN A 110 9.90 -5.14 -23.41
C ASN A 110 8.40 -4.81 -23.48
N GLU A 111 7.70 -4.86 -22.35
CA GLU A 111 6.25 -4.61 -22.24
C GLU A 111 6.01 -3.71 -21.03
N PRO A 112 6.33 -2.40 -21.11
CA PRO A 112 6.36 -1.50 -19.96
C PRO A 112 4.97 -1.23 -19.34
N ASN A 113 3.90 -1.74 -19.94
CA ASN A 113 2.57 -1.70 -19.36
C ASN A 113 2.28 -2.91 -18.45
N LEU A 114 3.20 -3.88 -18.36
CA LEU A 114 3.02 -5.11 -17.57
C LEU A 114 3.92 -5.09 -16.33
N PHE A 115 3.27 -5.20 -15.18
CA PHE A 115 3.91 -5.27 -13.87
C PHE A 115 3.70 -6.64 -13.24
N LEU A 116 4.61 -7.06 -12.37
CA LEU A 116 4.37 -8.21 -11.50
C LEU A 116 3.20 -7.89 -10.57
N VAL A 117 2.11 -8.66 -10.66
CA VAL A 117 0.88 -8.46 -9.87
C VAL A 117 0.67 -9.54 -8.82
N GLY A 118 1.30 -10.69 -8.98
CA GLY A 118 1.14 -11.80 -8.05
C GLY A 118 1.85 -13.07 -8.50
N TYR A 119 1.40 -14.18 -7.92
CA TYR A 119 1.94 -15.50 -8.24
C TYR A 119 0.82 -16.52 -8.32
N ASN A 120 0.98 -17.53 -9.17
CA ASN A 120 0.01 -18.61 -9.35
C ASN A 120 0.70 -19.98 -9.24
N PHE A 121 -0.09 -21.05 -9.15
CA PHE A 121 0.37 -22.42 -8.93
C PHE A 121 0.25 -23.24 -10.22
N LYS A 122 1.22 -24.12 -10.47
CA LYS A 122 1.22 -25.00 -11.65
C LYS A 122 0.21 -26.14 -11.56
N SER A 123 -0.16 -26.59 -10.35
CA SER A 123 -1.14 -27.66 -10.13
C SER A 123 -2.16 -27.29 -9.05
N LYS A 124 -3.36 -27.86 -9.14
CA LYS A 124 -4.43 -27.69 -8.13
C LYS A 124 -4.30 -28.61 -6.92
N GLY A 125 -3.29 -29.50 -6.87
CA GLY A 125 -3.06 -30.43 -5.77
C GLY A 125 -2.08 -29.85 -4.77
N GLY A 126 -2.42 -29.85 -3.48
CA GLY A 126 -1.63 -29.31 -2.38
C GLY A 126 -0.36 -30.11 -2.05
N ASP A 127 0.43 -30.49 -3.05
CA ASP A 127 1.77 -31.00 -2.80
C ASP A 127 2.66 -29.88 -2.25
N SER A 128 3.39 -30.21 -1.21
CA SER A 128 4.34 -29.35 -0.49
C SER A 128 5.46 -28.76 -1.38
N ASN A 129 5.57 -29.22 -2.64
CA ASN A 129 6.51 -28.76 -3.67
C ASN A 129 5.90 -27.81 -4.71
N ASN A 130 4.75 -27.20 -4.44
CA ASN A 130 4.09 -26.28 -5.38
C ASN A 130 4.90 -24.99 -5.60
N VAL A 131 5.82 -25.03 -6.56
CA VAL A 131 6.57 -23.87 -7.05
C VAL A 131 5.59 -22.90 -7.69
N LYS A 132 5.47 -21.73 -7.08
CA LYS A 132 4.69 -20.61 -7.62
C LYS A 132 5.40 -20.03 -8.85
N TYR A 133 4.65 -19.46 -9.78
CA TYR A 133 5.22 -18.69 -10.89
C TYR A 133 4.66 -17.26 -10.91
N PRO A 134 5.44 -16.27 -11.35
CA PRO A 134 5.01 -14.87 -11.39
C PRO A 134 3.92 -14.64 -12.43
N VAL A 135 2.99 -13.76 -12.09
CA VAL A 135 1.90 -13.32 -12.96
C VAL A 135 2.04 -11.82 -13.21
N PHE A 136 1.93 -11.43 -14.47
CA PHE A 136 2.05 -10.05 -14.91
C PHE A 136 0.71 -9.48 -15.36
N GLY A 137 0.49 -8.20 -15.09
CA GLY A 137 -0.75 -7.50 -15.43
C GLY A 137 -0.59 -5.99 -15.45
N LYS A 138 -1.57 -5.31 -16.05
CA LYS A 138 -1.57 -3.84 -16.22
C LYS A 138 -1.92 -3.05 -14.95
N TYR A 139 -2.63 -3.68 -14.01
CA TYR A 139 -3.23 -3.01 -12.87
C TYR A 139 -2.85 -3.70 -11.57
N ALA A 140 -2.90 -2.95 -10.47
CA ALA A 140 -2.57 -3.41 -9.12
C ALA A 140 -1.16 -4.06 -9.01
N PRO A 141 -0.09 -3.37 -9.44
CA PRO A 141 1.27 -3.89 -9.34
C PRO A 141 1.61 -4.23 -7.90
N LYS A 142 2.34 -5.33 -7.69
CA LYS A 142 2.86 -5.68 -6.38
C LYS A 142 3.87 -4.62 -5.94
N ILE A 143 3.72 -4.14 -4.71
CA ILE A 143 4.51 -3.06 -4.14
C ILE A 143 5.62 -3.62 -3.24
N TYR A 144 6.82 -3.10 -3.41
CA TYR A 144 8.01 -3.40 -2.63
C TYR A 144 8.48 -2.15 -1.92
N PHE A 145 8.86 -2.29 -0.66
CA PHE A 145 9.24 -1.17 0.20
C PHE A 145 10.75 -0.93 0.27
N THR A 146 11.53 -1.81 -0.36
CA THR A 146 12.98 -1.70 -0.55
C THR A 146 13.32 -2.20 -1.95
N GLN A 147 14.32 -1.59 -2.56
CA GLN A 147 14.81 -2.01 -3.88
C GLN A 147 15.46 -3.39 -3.80
N ASP A 148 16.22 -3.65 -2.74
CA ASP A 148 16.91 -4.92 -2.52
C ASP A 148 15.93 -6.10 -2.51
N TYR A 149 14.81 -5.98 -1.79
CA TYR A 149 13.82 -7.05 -1.73
C TYR A 149 13.11 -7.27 -3.08
N ALA A 150 12.91 -6.20 -3.87
CA ALA A 150 12.43 -6.36 -5.24
C ALA A 150 13.47 -7.09 -6.12
N GLY A 151 14.77 -6.81 -5.92
CA GLY A 151 15.87 -7.50 -6.58
C GLY A 151 15.97 -8.98 -6.20
N GLU A 152 15.77 -9.31 -4.92
CA GLU A 152 15.68 -10.69 -4.45
C GLU A 152 14.57 -11.47 -5.17
N ILE A 153 13.42 -10.86 -5.42
CA ILE A 153 12.33 -11.48 -6.19
C ILE A 153 12.73 -11.70 -7.65
N ILE A 154 13.40 -10.74 -8.28
CA ILE A 154 13.89 -10.92 -9.66
C ILE A 154 14.83 -12.12 -9.74
N ASN A 155 15.79 -12.21 -8.81
CA ASN A 155 16.76 -13.30 -8.78
C ASN A 155 16.12 -14.65 -8.44
N PHE A 156 15.17 -14.69 -7.50
CA PHE A 156 14.53 -15.94 -7.08
C PHE A 156 13.71 -16.60 -8.20
N TYR A 157 13.14 -15.81 -9.10
CA TYR A 157 12.31 -16.28 -10.21
C TYR A 157 12.99 -16.17 -11.59
N ASP A 158 14.29 -15.88 -11.64
CA ASP A 158 15.08 -15.69 -12.87
C ASP A 158 14.42 -14.71 -13.86
N LEU A 159 14.07 -13.51 -13.39
CA LEU A 159 13.31 -12.50 -14.14
C LEU A 159 14.19 -11.47 -14.84
N ASP A 160 15.23 -11.92 -15.55
CA ASP A 160 16.20 -11.04 -16.23
C ASP A 160 15.58 -10.11 -17.30
N TYR A 161 14.37 -10.44 -17.76
CA TYR A 161 13.55 -9.63 -18.66
C TYR A 161 12.72 -8.55 -17.94
N CYS A 162 12.87 -8.41 -16.62
CA CYS A 162 12.22 -7.40 -15.79
C CYS A 162 13.21 -6.37 -15.25
N GLU A 163 12.68 -5.25 -14.81
CA GLU A 163 13.41 -4.16 -14.14
C GLU A 163 12.61 -3.65 -12.93
N ILE A 164 13.31 -2.98 -12.02
CA ILE A 164 12.72 -2.33 -10.85
C ILE A 164 12.48 -0.86 -11.19
N VAL A 165 11.25 -0.39 -10.94
CA VAL A 165 10.85 1.01 -11.11
C VAL A 165 10.31 1.61 -9.83
#